data_AF-A0A2E0PB47-F1
#
_entry.id   AF-A0A2E0PB47-F1
#
_cell.length_a   1.000
_cell.length_b   1.000
_cell.length_c   1.000
_cell.angle_alpha   90.00
_cell.angle_beta   90.00
_cell.angle_gamma   90.00
#
_symmetry.space_group_name_H-M   'P 1'
#
loop_
_entity.id
_entity.type
_entity.pdbx_description
1 polymer ?
#
loop_
_entity_poly.entity_id
_entity_poly.type
_entity_poly.pdbx_seq_one_letter_code
_entity_poly.pdbx_strand_id
1 'polypeptide(L)'
;MWSAEKGKGLGDGHDGNRSSISHVITLYDEKDVEIKPSVSQPRPISMRNTCGKCHDYEAMASGWHFHSGTTNVLTGRVGEPWVLTDTRIRTQIPISNRGWKGAYKPSDIDMSAWKFLKQFSSHFPGGNYGEMEPSDDDEDADPEEFLRWPISGKYEINCLACHHADRKQNQSDAALQAARENFRWAATVASGLATVKGAASELDDFYDPETEYGIVTSYDKSRFDANNKVFLDIVRKPPSNRCYYCHSTQDLKTPGKYEWIHNEDVHLASGMSCSDCHRNGVDHMITRGDIEPNHNPHSSSKYLEAFDLKKAASYSCSGCHLGNPNAVDASNKMGGHLGAPIPEHKGIPPIHFEKLSCTACHSGKLPEGKTGRVRTARIHKLGLHGKHAMNKQLPHVITPVFAKAENGKISPHNMIWPSFWGVKTNDVVKPLPPILVREIASDELGLETDNPERLNDWIELSEEQIAKVLKLINDEYKSEDEKPGSEAVYIAGGSLFVLNNKGEIVSTAHEAAEPYKWPIAHDVRPASQSLGSNGNCADCHSQDSPFIFGNVEIDTPIKPGEEQTLSMTEFGGLDPSYYQSFAFTFLFRPWMKVIVIIASALIGLVLLLFALKGIDRIVKTAGKNK
;
A
#
# COMPACT_ATOMS: atom_id res chain seq x y z
N MET A 1 14.09 16.46 -35.21
CA MET A 1 13.48 15.15 -34.91
C MET A 1 11.99 15.36 -34.78
N TRP A 2 11.17 14.65 -35.56
CA TRP A 2 9.71 14.77 -35.51
C TRP A 2 9.17 13.55 -34.76
N SER A 3 8.35 13.77 -33.74
CA SER A 3 7.52 12.70 -33.18
C SER A 3 6.48 12.28 -34.23
N ALA A 4 6.07 11.02 -34.19
CA ALA A 4 5.04 10.52 -35.11
C ALA A 4 3.66 11.16 -34.85
N GLU A 5 3.43 11.65 -33.63
CA GLU A 5 2.23 12.38 -33.24
C GLU A 5 2.55 13.85 -32.95
N LYS A 6 1.87 14.75 -33.68
CA LYS A 6 2.09 16.20 -33.56
C LYS A 6 1.87 16.67 -32.12
N GLY A 7 2.86 17.34 -31.56
CA GLY A 7 2.81 17.95 -30.22
C GLY A 7 3.24 17.04 -29.07
N LYS A 8 3.71 15.82 -29.34
CA LYS A 8 4.27 14.93 -28.31
C LYS A 8 5.79 14.83 -28.40
N GLY A 9 6.43 14.48 -27.27
CA GLY A 9 7.83 14.08 -27.22
C GLY A 9 8.11 12.87 -28.10
N LEU A 10 9.37 12.67 -28.51
CA LEU A 10 9.77 11.54 -29.37
C LEU A 10 9.44 10.18 -28.75
N GLY A 11 9.53 10.08 -27.42
CA GLY A 11 9.22 8.86 -26.66
C GLY A 11 7.76 8.73 -26.21
N ASP A 12 6.95 9.79 -26.33
CA ASP A 12 5.55 9.80 -25.85
C ASP A 12 4.52 9.58 -26.96
N GLY A 13 4.93 9.74 -28.23
CA GLY A 13 4.11 9.49 -29.40
C GLY A 13 4.08 8.01 -29.80
N HIS A 14 2.96 7.56 -30.38
CA HIS A 14 2.88 6.24 -31.01
C HIS A 14 3.28 6.35 -32.49
N ASP A 15 4.35 5.68 -32.91
CA ASP A 15 4.82 5.68 -34.30
C ASP A 15 4.15 4.63 -35.20
N GLY A 16 3.24 3.85 -34.63
CA GLY A 16 2.55 2.76 -35.33
C GLY A 16 3.28 1.43 -35.23
N ASN A 17 4.55 1.44 -34.81
CA ASN A 17 5.38 0.26 -34.72
C ASN A 17 5.23 -0.41 -33.35
N ARG A 18 5.16 -1.75 -33.35
CA ARG A 18 5.05 -2.55 -32.14
C ARG A 18 6.40 -3.12 -31.67
N SER A 19 7.48 -2.88 -32.42
CA SER A 19 8.84 -3.22 -31.95
C SER A 19 9.28 -2.30 -30.83
N SER A 20 10.15 -2.78 -29.95
CA SER A 20 10.81 -1.93 -28.96
C SER A 20 11.73 -0.92 -29.64
N ILE A 21 11.72 0.32 -29.13
CA ILE A 21 12.69 1.35 -29.51
C ILE A 21 14.01 1.04 -28.80
N SER A 22 15.12 1.05 -29.55
CA SER A 22 16.45 0.90 -28.97
C SER A 22 16.91 2.23 -28.39
N HIS A 23 17.18 2.27 -27.08
CA HIS A 23 17.61 3.48 -26.37
C HIS A 23 19.15 3.54 -26.32
N VAL A 24 19.76 3.92 -27.44
CA VAL A 24 21.18 4.29 -27.52
C VAL A 24 21.27 5.81 -27.50
N ILE A 25 21.41 6.38 -26.30
CA ILE A 25 21.19 7.81 -26.06
C ILE A 25 22.40 8.48 -25.41
N THR A 26 22.50 9.79 -25.61
CA THR A 26 23.45 10.65 -24.88
C THR A 26 22.91 10.88 -23.48
N LEU A 27 23.78 10.81 -22.46
CA LEU A 27 23.42 11.09 -21.07
C LEU A 27 23.77 12.53 -20.72
N TYR A 28 22.92 13.18 -19.93
CA TYR A 28 23.08 14.55 -19.49
C TYR A 28 23.01 14.65 -17.97
N ASP A 29 23.77 15.58 -17.40
CA ASP A 29 23.72 15.91 -15.97
C ASP A 29 22.63 16.95 -15.65
N GLU A 30 22.49 17.33 -14.39
CA GLU A 30 21.51 18.30 -13.91
C GLU A 30 21.67 19.72 -14.54
N LYS A 31 22.85 20.03 -15.09
CA LYS A 31 23.15 21.30 -15.78
C LYS A 31 22.96 21.20 -17.30
N ASP A 32 22.35 20.11 -17.76
CA ASP A 32 22.14 19.81 -19.18
C ASP A 32 23.46 19.68 -19.97
N VAL A 33 24.53 19.27 -19.30
CA VAL A 33 25.84 19.02 -19.92
C VAL A 33 25.99 17.54 -20.25
N GLU A 34 26.47 17.24 -21.46
CA GLU A 34 26.75 15.87 -21.89
C GLU A 34 27.79 15.21 -20.97
N ILE A 35 27.42 14.04 -20.44
CA ILE A 35 28.30 13.24 -19.60
C ILE A 35 29.28 12.48 -20.49
N LYS A 36 30.57 12.76 -20.29
CA LYS A 36 31.66 12.08 -20.97
C LYS A 36 32.49 11.31 -19.95
N PRO A 37 32.64 9.98 -20.10
CA PRO A 37 33.33 9.16 -19.11
C PRO A 37 34.86 9.40 -19.09
N SER A 38 35.38 10.18 -20.03
CA SER A 38 36.79 10.59 -20.09
C SER A 38 37.11 11.81 -19.22
N VAL A 39 36.10 12.57 -18.77
CA VAL A 39 36.29 13.70 -17.87
C VAL A 39 36.77 13.17 -16.51
N SER A 40 37.65 13.91 -15.83
CA SER A 40 38.24 13.49 -14.55
C SER A 40 37.20 13.34 -13.44
N GLN A 41 36.18 14.20 -13.44
CA GLN A 41 35.10 14.25 -12.46
C GLN A 41 33.75 14.40 -13.18
N PRO A 42 33.24 13.33 -13.82
CA PRO A 42 31.98 13.38 -14.54
C PRO A 42 30.82 13.46 -13.54
N ARG A 43 29.80 14.25 -13.86
CA ARG A 43 28.60 14.39 -13.02
C ARG A 43 27.67 13.17 -13.14
N PRO A 44 26.81 12.93 -12.13
CA PRO A 44 25.78 11.90 -12.23
C PRO A 44 24.75 12.25 -13.31
N ILE A 45 24.03 11.22 -13.77
CA ILE A 45 22.94 11.38 -14.74
C ILE A 45 21.74 12.09 -14.10
N SER A 46 21.21 13.10 -14.79
CA SER A 46 19.88 13.65 -14.56
C SER A 46 18.88 12.94 -15.46
N MET A 47 17.86 12.33 -14.87
CA MET A 47 16.73 11.74 -15.58
C MET A 47 15.89 12.82 -16.26
N ARG A 48 15.76 13.98 -15.62
CA ARG A 48 15.09 15.15 -16.18
C ARG A 48 15.75 15.63 -17.46
N ASN A 49 17.07 15.78 -17.47
CA ASN A 49 17.78 16.26 -18.66
C ASN A 49 18.15 15.14 -19.66
N THR A 50 18.10 13.87 -19.26
CA THR A 50 18.35 12.74 -20.18
C THR A 50 17.04 12.21 -20.77
N CYS A 51 16.14 11.69 -19.94
CA CYS A 51 14.88 11.13 -20.39
C CYS A 51 13.90 12.23 -20.83
N GLY A 52 13.96 13.42 -20.19
CA GLY A 52 13.09 14.55 -20.53
C GLY A 52 13.33 15.17 -21.90
N LYS A 53 14.43 14.82 -22.60
CA LYS A 53 14.62 15.20 -24.02
C LYS A 53 13.64 14.49 -24.96
N CYS A 54 13.14 13.33 -24.53
CA CYS A 54 12.24 12.48 -25.32
C CYS A 54 10.85 12.36 -24.71
N HIS A 55 10.74 12.51 -23.38
CA HIS A 55 9.52 12.31 -22.60
C HIS A 55 9.11 13.59 -21.85
N ASP A 56 7.82 13.81 -21.70
CA ASP A 56 7.28 14.91 -20.90
C ASP A 56 7.43 14.63 -19.40
N TYR A 57 8.56 15.09 -18.82
CA TYR A 57 8.86 14.88 -17.40
C TYR A 57 7.80 15.47 -16.47
N GLU A 58 7.27 16.65 -16.78
CA GLU A 58 6.27 17.32 -15.95
C GLU A 58 4.94 16.56 -15.96
N ALA A 59 4.53 16.04 -17.11
CA ALA A 59 3.38 15.15 -17.19
C ALA A 59 3.59 13.91 -16.30
N MET A 60 4.77 13.26 -16.39
CA MET A 60 5.07 12.09 -15.55
C MET A 60 5.05 12.43 -14.06
N ALA A 61 5.56 13.59 -13.66
CA ALA A 61 5.62 14.04 -12.27
C ALA A 61 4.23 14.23 -11.61
N SER A 62 3.16 14.32 -12.41
CA SER A 62 1.78 14.38 -11.90
C SER A 62 1.24 13.02 -11.41
N GLY A 63 1.94 11.91 -11.68
CA GLY A 63 1.49 10.55 -11.39
C GLY A 63 1.44 10.17 -9.90
N TRP A 64 0.76 9.07 -9.58
CA TRP A 64 0.50 8.64 -8.18
C TRP A 64 1.76 8.37 -7.33
N HIS A 65 2.87 7.97 -7.97
CA HIS A 65 4.14 7.75 -7.28
C HIS A 65 4.94 9.04 -7.05
N PHE A 66 4.63 10.11 -7.78
CA PHE A 66 5.44 11.34 -7.86
C PHE A 66 4.70 12.60 -7.38
N HIS A 67 3.38 12.49 -7.13
CA HIS A 67 2.53 13.60 -6.74
C HIS A 67 1.84 13.33 -5.41
N SER A 68 2.59 13.44 -4.32
CA SER A 68 2.05 13.30 -2.96
C SER A 68 2.53 14.36 -1.97
N GLY A 69 3.43 15.27 -2.34
CA GLY A 69 4.00 16.29 -1.47
C GLY A 69 3.35 17.67 -1.61
N THR A 70 2.55 17.88 -2.65
CA THR A 70 1.93 19.19 -2.93
C THR A 70 0.66 19.42 -2.10
N THR A 71 0.13 20.65 -2.11
CA THR A 71 -1.08 21.02 -1.35
C THR A 71 -2.40 20.59 -2.01
N ASN A 72 -2.38 20.26 -3.31
CA ASN A 72 -3.55 19.88 -4.10
C ASN A 72 -3.54 18.39 -4.51
N VAL A 73 -3.02 17.53 -3.63
CA VAL A 73 -2.87 16.11 -3.90
C VAL A 73 -4.23 15.42 -4.01
N LEU A 74 -4.42 14.65 -5.08
CA LEU A 74 -5.58 13.78 -5.22
C LEU A 74 -5.55 12.69 -4.12
N THR A 75 -6.64 12.51 -3.40
CA THR A 75 -6.75 11.45 -2.38
C THR A 75 -6.76 10.06 -3.03
N GLY A 76 -7.76 9.82 -3.88
CA GLY A 76 -8.09 8.52 -4.47
C GLY A 76 -8.14 7.37 -3.46
N ARG A 77 -8.06 6.11 -3.93
CA ARG A 77 -8.18 4.92 -3.05
C ARG A 77 -7.10 4.87 -1.99
N VAL A 78 -7.52 4.56 -0.77
CA VAL A 78 -6.66 4.31 0.39
C VAL A 78 -5.62 3.24 0.05
N GLY A 79 -4.36 3.54 0.32
CA GLY A 79 -3.23 2.64 0.09
C GLY A 79 -2.34 2.51 1.31
N GLU A 80 -1.25 1.76 1.15
CA GLU A 80 -0.22 1.63 2.19
C GLU A 80 0.42 3.00 2.48
N PRO A 81 0.37 3.49 3.73
CA PRO A 81 0.90 4.79 4.10
C PRO A 81 2.43 4.70 4.23
N TRP A 82 3.09 5.84 4.34
CA TRP A 82 4.41 5.85 5.00
C TRP A 82 4.17 5.63 6.50
N VAL A 83 5.11 5.04 7.23
CA VAL A 83 4.96 4.90 8.69
C VAL A 83 6.18 5.46 9.39
N LEU A 84 5.99 6.57 10.11
CA LEU A 84 7.01 7.12 10.98
C LEU A 84 7.07 6.28 12.25
N THR A 85 8.18 5.60 12.46
CA THR A 85 8.39 4.74 13.63
C THR A 85 9.54 5.23 14.49
N ASP A 86 9.32 5.27 15.79
CA ASP A 86 10.36 5.39 16.80
C ASP A 86 10.08 4.40 17.94
N THR A 87 10.83 3.30 17.96
CA THR A 87 10.60 2.23 18.95
C THR A 87 10.93 2.67 20.37
N ARG A 88 11.77 3.70 20.56
CA ARG A 88 12.19 4.15 21.89
C ARG A 88 11.11 4.95 22.58
N ILE A 89 10.37 5.77 21.83
CA ILE A 89 9.21 6.50 22.35
C ILE A 89 7.88 5.80 22.02
N ARG A 90 7.95 4.53 21.56
CA ARG A 90 6.81 3.67 21.16
C ARG A 90 5.85 4.35 20.18
N THR A 91 6.42 5.08 19.24
CA THR A 91 5.68 5.81 18.21
C THR A 91 5.64 5.04 16.90
N GLN A 92 4.46 4.88 16.32
CA GLN A 92 4.17 4.46 14.95
C GLN A 92 2.98 5.28 14.41
N ILE A 93 3.26 6.16 13.45
CA ILE A 93 2.28 7.10 12.89
C ILE A 93 2.13 6.82 11.39
N PRO A 94 0.91 6.50 10.90
CA PRO A 94 0.63 6.48 9.48
C PRO A 94 0.74 7.90 8.89
N ILE A 95 1.61 8.10 7.90
CA ILE A 95 1.89 9.38 7.25
C ILE A 95 1.43 9.35 5.80
N SER A 96 0.62 10.33 5.41
CA SER A 96 0.18 10.55 4.03
C SER A 96 -0.39 11.95 3.85
N ASN A 97 0.04 12.66 2.81
CA ASN A 97 -0.56 13.94 2.45
C ASN A 97 -1.87 13.79 1.65
N ARG A 98 -2.32 12.56 1.39
CA ARG A 98 -3.54 12.29 0.62
C ARG A 98 -4.83 12.48 1.42
N GLY A 99 -4.73 12.75 2.73
CA GLY A 99 -5.88 12.99 3.60
C GLY A 99 -6.73 11.73 3.85
N TRP A 100 -6.12 10.55 3.83
CA TRP A 100 -6.81 9.30 4.18
C TRP A 100 -7.12 9.28 5.68
N LYS A 101 -8.31 8.78 6.05
CA LYS A 101 -8.73 8.66 7.45
C LYS A 101 -7.69 7.86 8.26
N GLY A 102 -7.29 8.40 9.41
CA GLY A 102 -6.29 7.80 10.30
C GLY A 102 -4.82 7.97 9.87
N ALA A 103 -4.55 8.71 8.79
CA ALA A 103 -3.20 9.15 8.42
C ALA A 103 -3.02 10.65 8.66
N TYR A 104 -1.79 11.03 9.01
CA TYR A 104 -1.39 12.41 9.29
C TYR A 104 -0.53 12.96 8.16
N LYS A 105 -0.61 14.26 7.92
CA LYS A 105 0.25 14.93 6.93
C LYS A 105 1.66 15.06 7.51
N PRO A 106 2.71 15.05 6.67
CA PRO A 106 4.06 15.34 7.14
C PRO A 106 4.17 16.69 7.89
N SER A 107 3.44 17.71 7.45
CA SER A 107 3.38 19.01 8.12
C SER A 107 2.72 18.97 9.51
N ASP A 108 1.94 17.93 9.83
CA ASP A 108 1.33 17.80 11.16
C ASP A 108 2.35 17.42 12.24
N ILE A 109 3.57 17.02 11.83
CA ILE A 109 4.66 16.57 12.70
C ILE A 109 6.01 17.21 12.31
N ASP A 110 5.96 18.41 11.72
CA ASP A 110 7.12 19.21 11.34
C ASP A 110 8.14 18.48 10.44
N MET A 111 7.61 17.61 9.58
CA MET A 111 8.39 16.84 8.61
C MET A 111 8.42 17.57 7.26
N SER A 112 9.51 18.30 7.03
CA SER A 112 9.88 18.88 5.74
C SER A 112 10.15 17.79 4.68
N ALA A 113 10.30 18.20 3.42
CA ALA A 113 10.69 17.29 2.34
C ALA A 113 12.07 16.65 2.60
N TRP A 114 13.01 17.40 3.17
CA TRP A 114 14.32 16.90 3.56
C TRP A 114 14.21 15.81 4.64
N LYS A 115 13.50 16.09 5.74
CA LYS A 115 13.24 15.12 6.82
C LYS A 115 12.51 13.88 6.30
N PHE A 116 11.58 14.07 5.37
CA PHE A 116 10.88 12.97 4.71
C PHE A 116 11.84 12.06 3.94
N LEU A 117 12.75 12.62 3.15
CA LEU A 117 13.74 11.83 2.40
C LEU A 117 14.66 11.05 3.32
N LYS A 118 15.17 11.67 4.39
CA LYS A 118 16.02 10.96 5.38
C LYS A 118 15.32 9.75 5.98
N GLN A 119 14.00 9.82 6.17
CA GLN A 119 13.22 8.74 6.75
C GLN A 119 12.76 7.67 5.74
N PHE A 120 12.35 8.07 4.54
CA PHE A 120 11.56 7.22 3.64
C PHE A 120 12.22 6.88 2.29
N SER A 121 13.36 7.48 1.96
CA SER A 121 13.97 7.42 0.61
C SER A 121 14.42 6.04 0.10
N SER A 122 14.59 5.04 0.98
CA SER A 122 15.09 3.72 0.56
C SER A 122 14.16 2.95 -0.37
N HIS A 123 12.85 3.17 -0.28
CA HIS A 123 11.83 2.55 -1.14
C HIS A 123 11.03 3.62 -1.87
N PHE A 124 11.74 4.63 -2.35
CA PHE A 124 11.20 5.82 -2.96
C PHE A 124 11.73 5.94 -4.40
N PRO A 125 10.85 6.10 -5.40
CA PRO A 125 11.27 6.12 -6.81
C PRO A 125 11.84 7.47 -7.26
N GLY A 126 12.07 8.42 -6.35
CA GLY A 126 12.43 9.80 -6.66
C GLY A 126 11.22 10.65 -7.07
N GLY A 127 11.49 11.90 -7.46
CA GLY A 127 10.50 12.93 -7.70
C GLY A 127 9.86 13.46 -6.41
N ASN A 128 8.81 14.27 -6.52
CA ASN A 128 7.99 14.68 -5.37
C ASN A 128 8.82 15.37 -4.27
N TYR A 129 8.77 14.90 -3.01
CA TYR A 129 9.66 15.33 -1.91
C TYR A 129 11.16 15.31 -2.28
N GLY A 130 11.56 14.51 -3.26
CA GLY A 130 12.91 14.47 -3.84
C GLY A 130 13.34 15.74 -4.59
N GLU A 131 12.38 16.58 -4.98
CA GLU A 131 12.59 17.78 -5.79
C GLU A 131 11.97 19.05 -5.14
N MET A 132 11.50 18.93 -3.89
CA MET A 132 10.89 20.03 -3.11
C MET A 132 11.96 20.70 -2.24
N GLU A 133 12.83 21.49 -2.87
CA GLU A 133 13.71 22.39 -2.15
C GLU A 133 12.89 23.51 -1.47
N PRO A 134 13.33 24.01 -0.30
CA PRO A 134 12.79 25.23 0.28
C PRO A 134 12.84 26.39 -0.72
N SER A 135 11.79 27.22 -0.75
CA SER A 135 11.84 28.44 -1.56
C SER A 135 12.63 29.53 -0.84
N ASP A 136 13.27 30.43 -1.59
CA ASP A 136 14.09 31.51 -1.01
C ASP A 136 13.31 32.44 -0.05
N ASP A 137 11.98 32.43 -0.15
CA ASP A 137 11.04 33.20 0.68
C ASP A 137 10.35 32.36 1.78
N ASP A 138 10.75 31.10 1.96
CA ASP A 138 10.24 30.24 3.05
C ASP A 138 10.93 30.60 4.37
N GLU A 139 10.33 31.51 5.13
CA GLU A 139 10.85 31.95 6.43
C GLU A 139 10.83 30.84 7.51
N ASP A 140 10.03 29.79 7.31
CA ASP A 140 9.88 28.67 8.24
C ASP A 140 10.82 27.48 7.90
N ALA A 141 11.52 27.54 6.76
CA ALA A 141 12.43 26.50 6.35
C ALA A 141 13.70 26.49 7.23
N ASP A 142 14.12 25.27 7.59
CA ASP A 142 15.34 25.06 8.34
C ASP A 142 16.55 25.56 7.53
N PRO A 143 17.36 26.52 8.06
CA PRO A 143 18.53 27.05 7.36
C PRO A 143 19.51 25.95 6.92
N GLU A 144 19.59 24.85 7.67
CA GLU A 144 20.42 23.69 7.29
C GLU A 144 19.97 23.15 5.92
N GLU A 145 18.66 23.05 5.66
CA GLU A 145 18.16 22.48 4.40
C GLU A 145 18.67 23.25 3.18
N PHE A 146 18.69 24.59 3.22
CA PHE A 146 19.24 25.42 2.13
C PHE A 146 20.72 25.12 1.83
N LEU A 147 21.50 24.75 2.84
CA LEU A 147 22.91 24.39 2.69
C LEU A 147 23.08 22.94 2.20
N ARG A 148 22.22 22.03 2.66
CA ARG A 148 22.33 20.59 2.37
C ARG A 148 21.85 20.21 0.97
N TRP A 149 20.81 20.87 0.45
CA TRP A 149 20.24 20.58 -0.86
C TRP A 149 21.25 20.72 -2.02
N PRO A 150 22.04 21.81 -2.12
CA PRO A 150 23.08 21.95 -3.14
C PRO A 150 24.12 20.81 -3.12
N ILE A 151 24.51 20.36 -1.92
CA ILE A 151 25.51 19.30 -1.72
C ILE A 151 24.95 17.94 -2.16
N SER A 152 23.75 17.62 -1.68
CA SER A 152 23.10 16.30 -1.84
C SER A 152 22.43 16.12 -3.20
N GLY A 153 21.97 17.23 -3.77
CA GLY A 153 21.22 17.33 -5.01
C GLY A 153 19.80 16.78 -4.92
N LYS A 154 19.05 16.96 -6.01
CA LYS A 154 17.67 16.47 -6.12
C LYS A 154 17.62 14.95 -6.28
N TYR A 155 16.67 14.31 -5.61
CA TYR A 155 16.27 12.94 -5.95
C TYR A 155 15.20 12.99 -7.05
N GLU A 156 15.63 13.24 -8.29
CA GLU A 156 14.74 13.23 -9.47
C GLU A 156 14.02 11.87 -9.64
N ILE A 157 12.92 11.86 -10.41
CA ILE A 157 12.21 10.65 -10.81
C ILE A 157 13.20 9.67 -11.44
N ASN A 158 13.44 8.55 -10.77
CA ASN A 158 14.33 7.50 -11.27
C ASN A 158 13.59 6.65 -12.30
N CYS A 159 13.47 7.13 -13.54
CA CYS A 159 12.78 6.41 -14.63
C CYS A 159 13.32 4.96 -14.79
N LEU A 160 14.62 4.78 -14.57
CA LEU A 160 15.28 3.48 -14.68
C LEU A 160 14.90 2.50 -13.55
N ALA A 161 14.41 2.99 -12.41
CA ALA A 161 13.90 2.14 -11.33
C ALA A 161 12.81 1.18 -11.83
N CYS A 162 11.94 1.66 -12.71
CA CYS A 162 10.82 0.90 -13.26
C CYS A 162 11.11 0.35 -14.66
N HIS A 163 11.75 1.14 -15.52
CA HIS A 163 11.82 0.82 -16.95
C HIS A 163 13.10 0.12 -17.39
N HIS A 164 14.16 0.08 -16.57
CA HIS A 164 15.41 -0.55 -16.96
C HIS A 164 15.34 -2.07 -16.74
N ALA A 165 15.28 -2.84 -17.82
CA ALA A 165 15.24 -4.30 -17.80
C ALA A 165 16.62 -4.96 -17.61
N ASP A 166 17.72 -4.19 -17.73
CA ASP A 166 19.07 -4.66 -17.45
C ASP A 166 19.15 -5.26 -16.03
N ARG A 167 19.73 -6.46 -15.92
CA ARG A 167 19.89 -7.16 -14.64
C ARG A 167 20.86 -6.46 -13.68
N LYS A 168 21.67 -5.53 -14.18
CA LYS A 168 22.51 -4.66 -13.35
C LYS A 168 21.73 -3.57 -12.62
N GLN A 169 20.48 -3.30 -13.03
CA GLN A 169 19.62 -2.34 -12.32
C GLN A 169 19.38 -2.81 -10.88
N ASN A 170 19.93 -2.08 -9.91
CA ASN A 170 19.92 -2.41 -8.49
C ASN A 170 19.38 -1.25 -7.63
N GLN A 171 18.12 -1.36 -7.22
CA GLN A 171 17.50 -0.35 -6.35
C GLN A 171 18.04 -0.37 -4.92
N SER A 172 18.62 -1.49 -4.48
CA SER A 172 19.33 -1.53 -3.19
C SER A 172 20.50 -0.55 -3.17
N ASP A 173 21.18 -0.35 -4.29
CA ASP A 173 22.26 0.65 -4.38
C ASP A 173 21.71 2.09 -4.44
N ALA A 174 20.54 2.31 -5.04
CA ALA A 174 19.84 3.60 -4.96
C ALA A 174 19.55 3.96 -3.50
N ALA A 175 19.03 3.00 -2.74
CA ALA A 175 18.76 3.16 -1.31
C ALA A 175 20.03 3.40 -0.49
N LEU A 176 21.16 2.78 -0.85
CA LEU A 176 22.45 3.08 -0.22
C LEU A 176 22.90 4.51 -0.49
N GLN A 177 22.74 5.01 -1.72
CA GLN A 177 23.04 6.40 -2.03
C GLN A 177 22.13 7.34 -1.24
N ALA A 178 20.83 7.05 -1.18
CA ALA A 178 19.88 7.85 -0.41
C ALA A 178 20.20 7.85 1.09
N ALA A 179 20.65 6.73 1.66
CA ALA A 179 21.10 6.65 3.06
C ALA A 179 22.39 7.45 3.33
N ARG A 180 23.15 7.80 2.30
CA ARG A 180 24.33 8.69 2.35
C ARG A 180 23.99 10.15 2.02
N GLU A 181 22.71 10.46 1.87
CA GLU A 181 22.21 11.73 1.34
C GLU A 181 22.71 12.04 -0.09
N ASN A 182 23.24 11.04 -0.82
CA ASN A 182 23.71 11.17 -2.21
C ASN A 182 22.53 11.12 -3.20
N PHE A 183 21.52 11.96 -3.02
CA PHE A 183 20.25 11.89 -3.76
C PHE A 183 20.43 12.02 -5.29
N ARG A 184 21.22 12.98 -5.79
CA ARG A 184 21.45 13.13 -7.25
C ARG A 184 22.17 11.95 -7.90
N TRP A 185 22.88 11.14 -7.12
CA TRP A 185 23.64 9.99 -7.62
C TRP A 185 22.84 8.69 -7.66
N ALA A 186 21.66 8.63 -7.02
CA ALA A 186 20.90 7.42 -6.82
C ALA A 186 20.60 6.67 -8.13
N ALA A 187 20.07 7.37 -9.14
CA ALA A 187 19.77 6.77 -10.45
C ALA A 187 21.03 6.28 -11.18
N THR A 188 22.12 7.05 -11.11
CA THR A 188 23.41 6.72 -11.75
C THR A 188 23.94 5.40 -11.22
N VAL A 189 24.03 5.24 -9.90
CA VAL A 189 24.56 4.02 -9.29
C VAL A 189 23.60 2.86 -9.51
N ALA A 190 22.30 3.07 -9.30
CA ALA A 190 21.29 2.04 -9.46
C ALA A 190 21.24 1.47 -10.88
N SER A 191 21.55 2.27 -11.90
CA SER A 191 21.61 1.83 -13.30
C SER A 191 22.77 0.88 -13.63
N GLY A 192 23.75 0.76 -12.73
CA GLY A 192 24.98 0.01 -12.99
C GLY A 192 25.89 0.65 -14.04
N LEU A 193 25.75 1.95 -14.28
CA LEU A 193 26.60 2.72 -15.21
C LEU A 193 27.85 3.27 -14.54
N ALA A 194 27.78 3.56 -13.24
CA ALA A 194 28.88 4.13 -12.48
C ALA A 194 28.92 3.62 -11.04
N THR A 195 30.06 3.84 -10.40
CA THR A 195 30.21 3.74 -8.95
C THR A 195 30.45 5.12 -8.36
N VAL A 196 30.03 5.32 -7.11
CA VAL A 196 30.18 6.60 -6.40
C VAL A 196 30.88 6.36 -5.06
N LYS A 197 31.91 7.18 -4.79
CA LYS A 197 32.65 7.22 -3.51
C LYS A 197 32.40 8.57 -2.83
N GLY A 198 32.34 8.57 -1.51
CA GLY A 198 31.92 9.72 -0.72
C GLY A 198 30.45 9.64 -0.30
N ALA A 199 30.08 10.44 0.68
CA ALA A 199 28.74 10.56 1.20
C ALA A 199 28.47 12.04 1.50
N ALA A 200 27.40 12.60 0.94
CA ALA A 200 26.98 13.97 1.20
C ALA A 200 26.78 14.19 2.69
N SER A 201 26.20 13.21 3.40
CA SER A 201 26.02 13.23 4.87
C SER A 201 27.30 13.39 5.69
N GLU A 202 28.48 13.18 5.10
CA GLU A 202 29.79 13.32 5.77
C GLU A 202 30.52 14.63 5.41
N LEU A 203 29.95 15.44 4.51
CA LEU A 203 30.52 16.70 4.06
C LEU A 203 30.02 17.87 4.93
N ASP A 204 30.89 18.87 5.08
CA ASP A 204 30.58 20.14 5.77
C ASP A 204 29.45 20.91 5.06
N ASP A 205 28.67 21.68 5.81
CA ASP A 205 27.53 22.41 5.27
C ASP A 205 27.92 23.54 4.31
N PHE A 206 29.17 24.00 4.34
CA PHE A 206 29.71 24.98 3.39
C PHE A 206 30.50 24.34 2.24
N TYR A 207 30.44 23.01 2.11
CA TYR A 207 31.07 22.30 1.00
C TYR A 207 30.52 22.78 -0.35
N ASP A 208 31.42 23.16 -1.26
CA ASP A 208 31.03 23.56 -2.61
C ASP A 208 31.21 22.40 -3.62
N PRO A 209 30.12 21.75 -4.08
CA PRO A 209 30.18 20.66 -5.04
C PRO A 209 30.70 21.06 -6.43
N GLU A 210 30.86 22.36 -6.72
CA GLU A 210 31.42 22.86 -7.97
C GLU A 210 32.95 22.90 -7.98
N THR A 211 33.56 23.14 -6.83
CA THR A 211 35.02 23.36 -6.72
C THR A 211 35.72 22.27 -5.92
N GLU A 212 34.98 21.56 -5.07
CA GLU A 212 35.47 20.46 -4.24
C GLU A 212 34.98 19.10 -4.78
N TYR A 213 35.79 18.05 -4.55
CA TYR A 213 35.57 16.70 -5.11
C TYR A 213 35.49 15.62 -4.02
N GLY A 214 34.76 15.90 -2.94
CA GLY A 214 34.46 14.97 -1.85
C GLY A 214 33.60 13.77 -2.27
N ILE A 215 32.77 13.93 -3.32
CA ILE A 215 32.01 12.83 -3.93
C ILE A 215 32.50 12.59 -5.36
N VAL A 216 33.02 11.40 -5.61
CA VAL A 216 33.65 11.03 -6.89
C VAL A 216 32.80 10.00 -7.63
N THR A 217 32.41 10.34 -8.85
CA THR A 217 31.68 9.44 -9.75
C THR A 217 32.64 8.79 -10.75
N SER A 218 32.58 7.48 -10.90
CA SER A 218 33.42 6.71 -11.83
C SER A 218 32.56 5.84 -12.74
N TYR A 219 32.39 6.27 -13.98
CA TYR A 219 31.63 5.55 -15.01
C TYR A 219 32.41 4.35 -15.56
N ASP A 220 31.69 3.27 -15.84
CA ASP A 220 32.20 2.15 -16.62
C ASP A 220 32.29 2.55 -18.09
N LYS A 221 33.52 2.86 -18.54
CA LYS A 221 33.82 3.30 -19.91
C LYS A 221 33.38 2.28 -20.97
N SER A 222 33.27 1.00 -20.63
CA SER A 222 32.83 -0.04 -21.58
C SER A 222 31.34 0.07 -21.94
N ARG A 223 30.56 0.87 -21.19
CA ARG A 223 29.13 1.13 -21.45
C ARG A 223 28.90 2.22 -22.49
N PHE A 224 29.92 2.98 -22.84
CA PHE A 224 29.83 4.11 -23.76
C PHE A 224 30.38 3.70 -25.14
N ASP A 225 29.64 4.06 -26.19
CA ASP A 225 30.11 3.92 -27.57
C ASP A 225 31.13 5.01 -27.94
N ALA A 226 31.63 4.96 -29.17
CA ALA A 226 32.60 5.93 -29.68
C ALA A 226 32.06 7.39 -29.75
N ASN A 227 30.75 7.58 -29.63
CA ASN A 227 30.08 8.88 -29.61
C ASN A 227 29.60 9.27 -28.19
N ASN A 228 30.10 8.60 -27.15
CA ASN A 228 29.67 8.75 -25.75
C ASN A 228 28.18 8.46 -25.51
N LYS A 229 27.55 7.65 -26.35
CA LYS A 229 26.17 7.19 -26.12
C LYS A 229 26.17 5.89 -25.35
N VAL A 230 25.10 5.68 -24.60
CA VAL A 230 24.91 4.50 -23.76
C VAL A 230 23.65 3.77 -24.22
N PHE A 231 23.76 2.45 -24.32
CA PHE A 231 22.59 1.59 -24.45
C PHE A 231 21.95 1.37 -23.08
N LEU A 232 20.68 1.75 -22.97
CA LEU A 232 19.81 1.45 -21.83
C LEU A 232 18.73 0.47 -22.28
N ASP A 233 18.58 -0.64 -21.56
CA ASP A 233 17.54 -1.63 -21.85
C ASP A 233 16.19 -1.16 -21.27
N ILE A 234 15.58 -0.16 -21.91
CA ILE A 234 14.34 0.47 -21.46
C ILE A 234 13.15 -0.26 -22.09
N VAL A 235 12.26 -0.77 -21.23
CA VAL A 235 11.02 -1.44 -21.64
C VAL A 235 9.79 -0.59 -21.34
N ARG A 236 8.84 -0.55 -22.28
CA ARG A 236 7.57 0.16 -22.10
C ARG A 236 6.72 -0.43 -20.96
N LYS A 237 6.77 -1.76 -20.81
CA LYS A 237 6.04 -2.50 -19.77
C LYS A 237 7.04 -2.91 -18.68
N PRO A 238 7.06 -2.25 -17.51
CA PRO A 238 7.96 -2.59 -16.41
C PRO A 238 7.85 -4.08 -16.03
N PRO A 239 8.97 -4.78 -15.81
CA PRO A 239 8.94 -6.15 -15.30
C PRO A 239 8.55 -6.16 -13.82
N SER A 240 7.80 -7.19 -13.38
CA SER A 240 7.21 -7.26 -12.03
C SER A 240 8.24 -7.15 -10.90
N ASN A 241 9.47 -7.63 -11.12
CA ASN A 241 10.55 -7.55 -10.14
C ASN A 241 10.93 -6.09 -9.76
N ARG A 242 10.66 -5.11 -10.62
CA ARG A 242 10.86 -3.68 -10.30
C ARG A 242 9.83 -3.20 -9.29
N CYS A 243 8.58 -3.62 -9.47
CA CYS A 243 7.49 -3.34 -8.54
C CYS A 243 7.76 -3.99 -7.18
N TYR A 244 8.23 -5.24 -7.18
CA TYR A 244 8.49 -6.00 -5.96
C TYR A 244 9.55 -5.38 -5.05
N TYR A 245 10.47 -4.55 -5.57
CA TYR A 245 11.40 -3.85 -4.69
C TYR A 245 10.65 -3.03 -3.62
N CYS A 246 9.62 -2.28 -4.00
CA CYS A 246 8.82 -1.47 -3.08
C CYS A 246 7.53 -2.16 -2.58
N HIS A 247 6.98 -3.11 -3.32
CA HIS A 247 5.67 -3.71 -3.05
C HIS A 247 5.71 -5.16 -2.56
N SER A 248 6.90 -5.71 -2.26
CA SER A 248 6.98 -7.05 -1.65
C SER A 248 6.35 -7.07 -0.27
N THR A 249 5.69 -8.19 0.04
CA THR A 249 5.16 -8.52 1.35
C THR A 249 5.72 -9.87 1.77
N GLN A 250 6.16 -9.98 3.02
CA GLN A 250 6.64 -11.21 3.63
C GLN A 250 5.65 -11.61 4.73
N ASP A 251 4.98 -12.74 4.60
CA ASP A 251 4.16 -13.29 5.68
C ASP A 251 5.06 -13.90 6.77
N LEU A 252 4.79 -13.53 8.03
CA LEU A 252 5.57 -13.97 9.19
C LEU A 252 5.17 -15.35 9.69
N LYS A 253 4.03 -15.89 9.23
CA LYS A 253 3.60 -17.27 9.48
C LYS A 253 4.12 -18.26 8.42
N THR A 254 4.73 -17.81 7.31
CA THR A 254 5.22 -18.67 6.21
C THR A 254 6.70 -19.08 6.36
N PRO A 255 7.13 -20.22 5.80
CA PRO A 255 7.48 -21.37 6.62
C PRO A 255 8.93 -21.79 6.37
N GLY A 256 9.90 -21.13 6.99
CA GLY A 256 11.29 -21.58 7.01
C GLY A 256 11.78 -22.20 5.69
N LYS A 257 12.14 -23.49 5.68
CA LYS A 257 12.71 -24.21 4.51
C LYS A 257 11.71 -24.52 3.37
N TYR A 258 10.44 -24.16 3.50
CA TYR A 258 9.36 -24.55 2.57
C TYR A 258 8.73 -23.36 1.83
N GLU A 259 9.38 -22.21 1.77
CA GLU A 259 8.87 -21.06 1.00
C GLU A 259 8.66 -21.39 -0.49
N TRP A 260 9.52 -22.23 -1.06
CA TRP A 260 9.50 -22.59 -2.48
C TRP A 260 8.26 -23.37 -2.95
N ILE A 261 7.41 -23.86 -2.04
CA ILE A 261 6.14 -24.54 -2.36
C ILE A 261 4.92 -23.60 -2.29
N HIS A 262 5.11 -22.31 -2.00
CA HIS A 262 4.00 -21.35 -1.98
C HIS A 262 3.48 -21.10 -3.40
N ASN A 263 2.15 -21.01 -3.55
CA ASN A 263 1.53 -20.68 -4.84
C ASN A 263 1.67 -19.18 -5.11
N GLU A 264 2.11 -18.83 -6.32
CA GLU A 264 2.09 -17.44 -6.78
C GLU A 264 0.65 -16.97 -7.05
N ASP A 265 0.45 -15.65 -7.12
CA ASP A 265 -0.75 -15.03 -7.67
C ASP A 265 -1.13 -15.67 -9.02
N VAL A 266 -2.41 -16.06 -9.17
CA VAL A 266 -2.91 -16.77 -10.36
C VAL A 266 -2.69 -15.99 -11.67
N HIS A 267 -2.68 -14.66 -11.62
CA HIS A 267 -2.46 -13.83 -12.80
C HIS A 267 -1.00 -13.85 -13.23
N LEU A 268 -0.07 -13.76 -12.26
CA LEU A 268 1.36 -13.84 -12.54
C LEU A 268 1.76 -15.23 -13.02
N ALA A 269 1.21 -16.27 -12.40
CA ALA A 269 1.36 -17.66 -12.85
C ALA A 269 0.80 -17.88 -14.28
N SER A 270 -0.17 -17.06 -14.69
CA SER A 270 -0.73 -17.06 -16.06
C SER A 270 0.06 -16.18 -17.05
N GLY A 271 1.18 -15.58 -16.62
CA GLY A 271 2.08 -14.78 -17.46
C GLY A 271 1.74 -13.28 -17.53
N MET A 272 0.79 -12.79 -16.71
CA MET A 272 0.58 -11.35 -16.54
C MET A 272 1.71 -10.74 -15.72
N SER A 273 1.88 -9.41 -15.81
CA SER A 273 2.71 -8.64 -14.89
C SER A 273 1.87 -7.65 -14.10
N CYS A 274 2.48 -7.02 -13.10
CA CYS A 274 1.84 -5.95 -12.32
C CYS A 274 1.26 -4.86 -13.24
N SER A 275 2.03 -4.46 -14.26
CA SER A 275 1.68 -3.43 -15.24
C SER A 275 0.58 -3.83 -16.23
N ASP A 276 0.07 -5.06 -16.22
CA ASP A 276 -1.14 -5.40 -16.98
C ASP A 276 -2.42 -4.90 -16.31
N CYS A 277 -2.44 -4.90 -14.97
CA CYS A 277 -3.52 -4.36 -14.15
C CYS A 277 -3.25 -2.91 -13.75
N HIS A 278 -2.00 -2.59 -13.39
CA HIS A 278 -1.52 -1.26 -13.01
C HIS A 278 -0.96 -0.51 -14.22
N ARG A 279 -1.83 -0.10 -15.14
CA ARG A 279 -1.47 0.64 -16.36
C ARG A 279 -1.55 2.14 -16.17
N ASN A 280 -0.80 2.88 -16.98
CA ASN A 280 -0.83 4.34 -17.02
C ASN A 280 -0.57 4.89 -18.42
N GLY A 281 -0.95 6.15 -18.63
CA GLY A 281 -0.48 6.95 -19.75
C GLY A 281 0.84 7.65 -19.42
N VAL A 282 1.18 8.66 -20.23
CA VAL A 282 2.37 9.52 -19.99
C VAL A 282 2.32 10.23 -18.64
N ASP A 283 1.11 10.51 -18.15
CA ASP A 283 0.83 11.14 -16.85
C ASP A 283 1.25 10.29 -15.64
N HIS A 284 1.58 9.01 -15.84
CA HIS A 284 1.87 8.06 -14.76
C HIS A 284 0.77 7.98 -13.69
N MET A 285 -0.48 8.24 -14.10
CA MET A 285 -1.68 8.01 -13.29
C MET A 285 -2.02 6.52 -13.32
N ILE A 286 -1.16 5.73 -12.68
CA ILE A 286 -1.26 4.27 -12.55
C ILE A 286 -2.61 3.87 -11.97
N THR A 287 -3.33 3.00 -12.68
CA THR A 287 -4.57 2.40 -12.19
C THR A 287 -4.31 1.64 -10.89
N ARG A 288 -5.20 1.77 -9.89
CA ARG A 288 -5.03 1.12 -8.57
C ARG A 288 -6.11 0.07 -8.27
N GLY A 289 -6.65 -0.52 -9.34
CA GLY A 289 -7.81 -1.41 -9.24
C GLY A 289 -9.04 -0.70 -8.66
N ASP A 290 -9.09 0.63 -8.80
CA ASP A 290 -10.24 1.42 -8.43
C ASP A 290 -11.40 0.93 -9.30
N ILE A 291 -12.52 0.66 -8.63
CA ILE A 291 -13.88 0.61 -9.17
C ILE A 291 -14.37 -0.75 -9.75
N GLU A 292 -15.31 -1.33 -9.00
CA GLU A 292 -16.54 -1.89 -9.57
C GLU A 292 -17.41 -0.71 -10.07
N PRO A 293 -17.43 -0.43 -11.39
CA PRO A 293 -17.50 0.89 -12.06
C PRO A 293 -18.74 1.78 -11.82
N ASN A 294 -19.58 1.50 -10.83
CA ASN A 294 -20.92 2.07 -10.79
C ASN A 294 -21.01 3.47 -10.16
N HIS A 295 -20.04 3.92 -9.34
CA HIS A 295 -20.04 5.26 -8.72
C HIS A 295 -18.62 5.77 -8.42
N ASN A 296 -18.47 7.10 -8.23
CA ASN A 296 -17.25 7.70 -7.68
C ASN A 296 -17.06 7.23 -6.22
N PRO A 297 -16.07 6.37 -5.93
CA PRO A 297 -15.93 5.80 -4.59
C PRO A 297 -15.27 6.75 -3.59
N HIS A 298 -14.68 7.86 -4.05
CA HIS A 298 -13.80 8.71 -3.24
C HIS A 298 -14.34 10.14 -3.03
N SER A 299 -15.59 10.40 -3.43
CA SER A 299 -16.30 11.68 -3.24
C SER A 299 -15.57 12.95 -3.73
N SER A 300 -14.50 12.80 -4.53
CA SER A 300 -13.71 13.90 -5.07
C SER A 300 -14.07 14.15 -6.53
N SER A 301 -14.63 15.33 -6.83
CA SER A 301 -14.87 15.78 -8.21
C SER A 301 -13.56 15.99 -8.96
N LYS A 302 -12.53 16.53 -8.28
CA LYS A 302 -11.18 16.72 -8.83
C LYS A 302 -10.52 15.41 -9.27
N TYR A 303 -10.79 14.30 -8.58
CA TYR A 303 -10.31 12.98 -8.99
C TYR A 303 -10.92 12.54 -10.32
N LEU A 304 -12.20 12.80 -10.58
CA LEU A 304 -12.86 12.44 -11.85
C LEU A 304 -12.41 13.32 -13.02
N GLU A 305 -12.00 14.56 -12.75
CA GLU A 305 -11.44 15.47 -13.75
C GLU A 305 -10.03 15.04 -14.17
N ALA A 306 -9.22 14.56 -13.22
CA ALA A 306 -7.84 14.13 -13.45
C ALA A 306 -7.69 12.65 -13.86
N PHE A 307 -8.70 11.80 -13.60
CA PHE A 307 -8.63 10.36 -13.84
C PHE A 307 -9.89 9.85 -14.56
N ASP A 308 -9.74 9.54 -15.85
CA ASP A 308 -10.83 9.06 -16.71
C ASP A 308 -11.15 7.59 -16.39
N LEU A 309 -12.13 7.40 -15.53
CA LEU A 309 -12.63 6.09 -15.11
C LEU A 309 -13.05 5.20 -16.26
N LYS A 310 -13.57 5.76 -17.36
CA LYS A 310 -14.05 4.94 -18.48
C LYS A 310 -12.89 4.27 -19.22
N LYS A 311 -11.71 4.90 -19.23
CA LYS A 311 -10.49 4.33 -19.82
C LYS A 311 -9.82 3.32 -18.90
N ALA A 312 -9.90 3.53 -17.59
CA ALA A 312 -9.28 2.67 -16.60
C ALA A 312 -10.15 1.45 -16.20
N ALA A 313 -11.46 1.50 -16.43
CA ALA A 313 -12.39 0.52 -15.86
C ALA A 313 -12.23 -0.91 -16.35
N SER A 314 -11.54 -1.15 -17.49
CA SER A 314 -11.19 -2.51 -17.91
C SER A 314 -10.11 -3.14 -17.03
N TYR A 315 -9.39 -2.36 -16.22
CA TYR A 315 -8.27 -2.79 -15.38
C TYR A 315 -8.68 -2.97 -13.91
N SER A 316 -9.88 -3.50 -13.70
CA SER A 316 -10.37 -4.00 -12.41
C SER A 316 -10.79 -5.47 -12.53
N CYS A 317 -11.00 -6.17 -11.42
CA CYS A 317 -11.47 -7.56 -11.44
C CYS A 317 -12.74 -7.68 -12.28
N SER A 318 -13.73 -6.80 -12.02
CA SER A 318 -14.98 -6.77 -12.80
C SER A 318 -14.75 -6.38 -14.26
N GLY A 319 -13.89 -5.39 -14.54
CA GLY A 319 -13.57 -4.98 -15.90
C GLY A 319 -12.98 -6.09 -16.75
N CYS A 320 -12.03 -6.84 -16.21
CA CYS A 320 -11.42 -7.97 -16.91
C CYS A 320 -12.38 -9.15 -17.07
N HIS A 321 -13.08 -9.54 -16.01
CA HIS A 321 -13.83 -10.80 -15.95
C HIS A 321 -15.30 -10.69 -16.37
N LEU A 322 -15.94 -9.55 -16.19
CA LEU A 322 -17.37 -9.34 -16.48
C LEU A 322 -17.60 -8.27 -17.55
N GLY A 323 -16.58 -7.45 -17.81
CA GLY A 323 -16.68 -6.27 -18.65
C GLY A 323 -17.27 -5.09 -17.90
N ASN A 324 -17.24 -3.93 -18.56
CA ASN A 324 -17.89 -2.72 -18.06
C ASN A 324 -18.84 -2.16 -19.12
N PRO A 325 -20.17 -2.17 -18.89
CA PRO A 325 -21.14 -1.59 -19.82
C PRO A 325 -20.88 -0.12 -20.17
N ASN A 326 -20.25 0.63 -19.26
CA ASN A 326 -19.90 2.04 -19.39
C ASN A 326 -18.55 2.29 -20.08
N ALA A 327 -17.82 1.24 -20.47
CA ALA A 327 -16.55 1.39 -21.18
C ALA A 327 -16.75 2.00 -22.58
N VAL A 328 -15.70 2.66 -23.07
CA VAL A 328 -15.71 3.29 -24.41
C VAL A 328 -15.70 2.21 -25.50
N ASP A 329 -14.77 1.26 -25.41
CA ASP A 329 -14.56 0.23 -26.43
C ASP A 329 -15.49 -0.98 -26.28
N ALA A 330 -15.98 -1.51 -27.40
CA ALA A 330 -16.88 -2.67 -27.41
C ALA A 330 -16.27 -3.91 -26.74
N SER A 331 -14.96 -4.15 -26.92
CA SER A 331 -14.26 -5.26 -26.26
C SER A 331 -14.28 -5.14 -24.74
N ASN A 332 -14.09 -3.92 -24.22
CA ASN A 332 -14.08 -3.67 -22.78
C ASN A 332 -15.47 -3.83 -22.15
N LYS A 333 -16.54 -3.74 -22.95
CA LYS A 333 -17.92 -4.02 -22.48
C LYS A 333 -18.20 -5.50 -22.29
N MET A 334 -17.52 -6.38 -23.02
CA MET A 334 -17.79 -7.83 -23.02
C MET A 334 -17.07 -8.59 -21.90
N GLY A 335 -16.02 -8.01 -21.32
CA GLY A 335 -15.09 -8.75 -20.46
C GLY A 335 -14.14 -9.64 -21.26
N GLY A 336 -13.47 -10.57 -20.60
CA GLY A 336 -12.46 -11.43 -21.22
C GLY A 336 -11.13 -10.72 -21.50
N HIS A 337 -10.86 -9.61 -20.82
CA HIS A 337 -9.63 -8.84 -21.04
C HIS A 337 -8.40 -9.70 -20.72
N LEU A 338 -7.39 -9.68 -21.60
CA LEU A 338 -6.17 -10.49 -21.48
C LEU A 338 -6.43 -12.01 -21.35
N GLY A 339 -7.58 -12.49 -21.83
CA GLY A 339 -7.96 -13.91 -21.71
C GLY A 339 -8.57 -14.27 -20.35
N ALA A 340 -8.99 -13.29 -19.55
CA ALA A 340 -9.66 -13.54 -18.27
C ALA A 340 -10.93 -14.40 -18.44
N PRO A 341 -11.11 -15.47 -17.65
CA PRO A 341 -12.32 -16.30 -17.72
C PRO A 341 -13.55 -15.52 -17.22
N ILE A 342 -14.72 -15.76 -17.80
CA ILE A 342 -15.98 -15.20 -17.30
C ILE A 342 -16.49 -16.09 -16.15
N PRO A 343 -16.62 -15.58 -14.90
CA PRO A 343 -16.96 -16.42 -13.76
C PRO A 343 -18.48 -16.67 -13.68
N GLU A 344 -18.87 -17.94 -13.63
CA GLU A 344 -20.28 -18.35 -13.51
C GLU A 344 -20.82 -18.27 -12.06
N HIS A 345 -19.93 -18.33 -11.06
CA HIS A 345 -20.24 -18.35 -9.62
C HIS A 345 -21.43 -19.25 -9.22
N LYS A 346 -21.48 -20.49 -9.73
CA LYS A 346 -22.58 -21.44 -9.48
C LYS A 346 -22.85 -21.62 -7.98
N GLY A 347 -24.10 -21.41 -7.59
CA GLY A 347 -24.56 -21.66 -6.22
C GLY A 347 -24.26 -20.53 -5.22
N ILE A 348 -23.65 -19.42 -5.65
CA ILE A 348 -23.44 -18.23 -4.81
C ILE A 348 -24.63 -17.25 -4.99
N PRO A 349 -25.39 -16.95 -3.92
CA PRO A 349 -26.49 -16.00 -4.00
C PRO A 349 -26.04 -14.56 -4.33
N PRO A 350 -26.81 -13.79 -5.13
CA PRO A 350 -26.46 -12.44 -5.56
C PRO A 350 -26.08 -11.45 -4.46
N ILE A 351 -26.67 -11.58 -3.26
CA ILE A 351 -26.37 -10.74 -2.09
C ILE A 351 -24.87 -10.73 -1.73
N HIS A 352 -24.12 -11.80 -2.03
CA HIS A 352 -22.68 -11.83 -1.82
C HIS A 352 -21.96 -10.80 -2.69
N PHE A 353 -22.39 -10.61 -3.93
CA PHE A 353 -21.82 -9.58 -4.82
C PHE A 353 -22.29 -8.18 -4.49
N GLU A 354 -23.31 -8.01 -3.64
CA GLU A 354 -23.70 -6.70 -3.10
C GLU A 354 -22.89 -6.34 -1.85
N LYS A 355 -22.52 -7.33 -1.03
CA LYS A 355 -21.89 -7.13 0.29
C LYS A 355 -20.38 -7.40 0.30
N LEU A 356 -19.88 -8.23 -0.60
CA LEU A 356 -18.48 -8.64 -0.68
C LEU A 356 -17.85 -8.12 -1.96
N SER A 357 -16.57 -7.80 -1.86
CA SER A 357 -15.69 -7.57 -3.00
C SER A 357 -15.24 -8.90 -3.61
N CYS A 358 -14.81 -8.90 -4.89
CA CYS A 358 -14.15 -10.06 -5.49
C CYS A 358 -12.96 -10.55 -4.64
N THR A 359 -12.20 -9.60 -4.07
CA THR A 359 -10.99 -9.88 -3.28
C THR A 359 -11.31 -10.54 -1.94
N ALA A 360 -12.51 -10.38 -1.37
CA ALA A 360 -12.93 -11.08 -0.16
C ALA A 360 -12.85 -12.60 -0.30
N CYS A 361 -13.27 -13.12 -1.46
CA CYS A 361 -13.25 -14.56 -1.73
C CYS A 361 -11.93 -15.02 -2.36
N HIS A 362 -11.21 -14.14 -3.06
CA HIS A 362 -10.11 -14.51 -3.95
C HIS A 362 -8.73 -13.99 -3.56
N SER A 363 -8.57 -12.99 -2.70
CA SER A 363 -7.27 -12.37 -2.44
C SER A 363 -6.73 -12.68 -1.05
N GLY A 364 -5.41 -12.56 -0.93
CA GLY A 364 -4.68 -12.73 0.31
C GLY A 364 -4.78 -14.14 0.89
N LYS A 365 -4.20 -14.26 2.08
CA LYS A 365 -4.22 -15.49 2.86
C LYS A 365 -5.65 -15.93 3.20
N LEU A 366 -5.88 -17.23 3.30
CA LEU A 366 -7.13 -17.75 3.83
C LEU A 366 -7.30 -17.33 5.30
N PRO A 367 -8.53 -17.01 5.74
CA PRO A 367 -8.79 -16.64 7.13
C PRO A 367 -8.49 -17.83 8.06
N GLU A 368 -7.81 -17.53 9.17
CA GLU A 368 -7.55 -18.44 10.29
C GLU A 368 -8.22 -17.90 11.55
N GLY A 369 -8.36 -18.71 12.61
CA GLY A 369 -9.02 -18.29 13.85
C GLY A 369 -8.39 -17.03 14.50
N LYS A 370 -7.13 -16.73 14.17
CA LYS A 370 -6.47 -15.46 14.48
C LYS A 370 -5.75 -14.92 13.24
N THR A 371 -5.81 -13.61 13.04
CA THR A 371 -5.03 -12.92 12.01
C THR A 371 -3.54 -13.25 12.09
N GLY A 372 -2.87 -13.25 10.95
CA GLY A 372 -1.42 -13.28 10.85
C GLY A 372 -0.80 -11.88 10.88
N ARG A 373 0.53 -11.85 10.71
CA ARG A 373 1.31 -10.63 10.54
C ARG A 373 2.12 -10.72 9.25
N VAL A 374 2.34 -9.59 8.61
CA VAL A 374 3.22 -9.46 7.46
C VAL A 374 4.23 -8.33 7.68
N ARG A 375 5.32 -8.38 6.93
CA ARG A 375 6.24 -7.25 6.72
C ARG A 375 6.14 -6.78 5.28
N THR A 376 5.93 -5.50 5.06
CA THR A 376 6.03 -4.87 3.74
C THR A 376 7.41 -4.27 3.49
N ALA A 377 7.84 -4.22 2.22
CA ALA A 377 9.14 -3.68 1.85
C ALA A 377 9.32 -2.21 2.23
N ARG A 378 8.33 -1.35 1.97
CA ARG A 378 8.40 0.09 2.29
C ARG A 378 8.51 0.39 3.79
N ILE A 379 7.71 -0.28 4.60
CA ILE A 379 7.67 -0.05 6.06
C ILE A 379 8.89 -0.70 6.73
N HIS A 380 9.17 -1.97 6.40
CA HIS A 380 10.16 -2.78 7.12
C HIS A 380 11.53 -2.84 6.45
N LYS A 381 11.67 -2.18 5.31
CA LYS A 381 12.91 -2.02 4.57
C LYS A 381 13.47 -3.36 4.04
N LEU A 382 12.57 -4.21 3.52
CA LEU A 382 12.95 -5.48 2.88
C LEU A 382 13.76 -5.21 1.60
N GLY A 383 14.55 -6.17 1.10
CA GLY A 383 15.32 -5.98 -0.14
C GLY A 383 16.52 -5.03 -0.05
N LEU A 384 16.83 -4.51 1.14
CA LEU A 384 18.11 -3.84 1.39
C LEU A 384 19.22 -4.87 1.64
N HIS A 385 20.39 -4.65 1.04
CA HIS A 385 21.49 -5.59 1.04
C HIS A 385 22.79 -4.91 1.49
N GLY A 386 23.72 -5.66 2.09
CA GLY A 386 25.02 -5.12 2.47
C GLY A 386 24.94 -4.16 3.67
N LYS A 387 25.61 -3.01 3.59
CA LYS A 387 25.88 -2.12 4.74
C LYS A 387 24.65 -1.41 5.30
N HIS A 388 23.61 -1.25 4.50
CA HIS A 388 22.34 -0.61 4.86
C HIS A 388 21.20 -1.63 4.99
N ALA A 389 21.52 -2.92 5.07
CA ALA A 389 20.54 -3.96 5.36
C ALA A 389 19.88 -3.69 6.72
N MET A 390 18.56 -3.81 6.77
CA MET A 390 17.77 -3.56 7.96
C MET A 390 16.83 -4.74 8.24
N ASN A 391 16.54 -4.97 9.51
CA ASN A 391 15.58 -5.98 9.94
C ASN A 391 14.55 -5.42 10.93
N LYS A 392 13.76 -4.44 10.48
CA LYS A 392 12.70 -3.83 11.30
C LYS A 392 11.56 -4.82 11.55
N GLN A 393 11.18 -5.01 12.81
CA GLN A 393 10.02 -5.82 13.22
C GLN A 393 8.74 -4.97 13.36
N LEU A 394 8.85 -3.78 13.96
CA LEU A 394 7.75 -2.83 14.10
C LEU A 394 7.65 -1.86 12.91
N PRO A 395 6.43 -1.39 12.58
CA PRO A 395 5.14 -1.71 13.20
C PRO A 395 4.64 -3.11 12.80
N HIS A 396 3.80 -3.76 13.61
CA HIS A 396 3.16 -4.99 13.16
C HIS A 396 2.04 -4.69 12.16
N VAL A 397 2.13 -5.26 10.95
CA VAL A 397 1.05 -5.20 9.96
C VAL A 397 0.21 -6.45 10.07
N ILE A 398 -1.03 -6.31 10.56
CA ILE A 398 -1.95 -7.42 10.81
C ILE A 398 -2.75 -7.74 9.54
N THR A 399 -2.92 -9.02 9.21
CA THR A 399 -3.56 -9.47 7.96
C THR A 399 -4.06 -10.93 8.01
N PRO A 400 -5.03 -11.35 7.16
CA PRO A 400 -6.01 -10.50 6.50
C PRO A 400 -7.10 -10.08 7.48
N VAL A 401 -7.54 -8.83 7.40
CA VAL A 401 -8.63 -8.28 8.20
C VAL A 401 -9.80 -7.97 7.27
N PHE A 402 -10.92 -8.69 7.42
CA PHE A 402 -12.10 -8.52 6.59
C PHE A 402 -12.91 -7.32 7.05
N ALA A 403 -12.47 -6.14 6.61
CA ALA A 403 -13.08 -4.86 6.98
C ALA A 403 -14.02 -4.32 5.89
N LYS A 404 -14.98 -3.52 6.32
CA LYS A 404 -15.83 -2.74 5.41
C LYS A 404 -15.02 -1.62 4.76
N ALA A 405 -14.97 -1.61 3.43
CA ALA A 405 -14.31 -0.59 2.62
C ALA A 405 -15.23 0.63 2.39
N GLU A 406 -14.67 1.70 1.82
CA GLU A 406 -15.39 2.96 1.51
C GLU A 406 -16.62 2.75 0.60
N ASN A 407 -16.56 1.76 -0.30
CA ASN A 407 -17.67 1.40 -1.17
C ASN A 407 -18.78 0.59 -0.44
N GLY A 408 -18.65 0.37 0.86
CA GLY A 408 -19.61 -0.35 1.69
C GLY A 408 -19.49 -1.88 1.66
N LYS A 409 -18.60 -2.44 0.82
CA LYS A 409 -18.36 -3.88 0.73
C LYS A 409 -17.27 -4.34 1.70
N ILE A 410 -17.33 -5.60 2.09
CA ILE A 410 -16.26 -6.25 2.86
C ILE A 410 -15.14 -6.67 1.91
N SER A 411 -13.90 -6.37 2.28
CA SER A 411 -12.69 -6.76 1.55
C SER A 411 -11.56 -7.06 2.54
N PRO A 412 -10.57 -7.88 2.16
CA PRO A 412 -9.43 -8.14 3.02
C PRO A 412 -8.54 -6.90 3.05
N HIS A 413 -8.09 -6.53 4.23
CA HIS A 413 -7.21 -5.40 4.49
C HIS A 413 -5.97 -5.84 5.26
N ASN A 414 -4.87 -5.13 5.01
CA ASN A 414 -3.80 -5.00 5.98
C ASN A 414 -4.16 -3.86 6.94
N MET A 415 -3.69 -3.94 8.18
CA MET A 415 -3.90 -2.88 9.17
C MET A 415 -2.69 -2.66 10.06
N ILE A 416 -2.57 -1.45 10.59
CA ILE A 416 -1.64 -1.10 11.67
C ILE A 416 -2.41 -0.35 12.75
N TRP A 417 -2.09 -0.63 14.01
CA TRP A 417 -2.59 0.14 15.14
C TRP A 417 -1.72 1.40 15.31
N PRO A 418 -2.27 2.63 15.35
CA PRO A 418 -1.45 3.78 15.68
C PRO A 418 -0.97 3.70 17.13
N SER A 419 0.24 4.19 17.37
CA SER A 419 0.76 4.40 18.73
C SER A 419 1.55 5.70 18.71
N PHE A 420 1.18 6.75 19.43
CA PHE A 420 1.93 8.01 19.42
C PHE A 420 1.51 8.97 20.54
N TRP A 421 2.40 9.91 20.84
CA TRP A 421 2.15 11.05 21.72
C TRP A 421 1.61 12.22 20.92
N GLY A 422 0.65 12.94 21.47
CA GLY A 422 -0.02 14.02 20.76
C GLY A 422 -0.62 15.06 21.70
N VAL A 423 -1.27 16.04 21.11
CA VAL A 423 -2.14 16.99 21.79
C VAL A 423 -3.54 16.92 21.20
N LYS A 424 -4.54 17.05 22.06
CA LYS A 424 -5.94 17.11 21.67
C LYS A 424 -6.48 18.51 21.92
N THR A 425 -7.14 19.07 20.91
CA THR A 425 -7.78 20.38 21.00
C THR A 425 -9.12 20.31 20.29
N ASN A 426 -10.21 20.65 20.98
CA ASN A 426 -11.58 20.55 20.45
C ASN A 426 -11.89 19.16 19.84
N ASP A 427 -11.48 18.10 20.55
CA ASP A 427 -11.66 16.70 20.12
C ASP A 427 -10.84 16.27 18.88
N VAL A 428 -9.96 17.15 18.38
CA VAL A 428 -9.03 16.82 17.30
C VAL A 428 -7.67 16.49 17.89
N VAL A 429 -7.15 15.31 17.58
CA VAL A 429 -5.81 14.85 18.00
C VAL A 429 -4.78 15.16 16.92
N LYS A 430 -3.72 15.89 17.30
CA LYS A 430 -2.53 16.12 16.47
C LYS A 430 -1.33 15.41 17.10
N PRO A 431 -0.60 14.56 16.37
CA PRO A 431 0.63 13.94 16.85
C PRO A 431 1.71 15.00 17.12
N LEU A 432 2.56 14.74 18.11
CA LEU A 432 3.75 15.54 18.35
C LEU A 432 4.93 15.00 17.52
N PRO A 433 5.85 15.87 17.06
CA PRO A 433 7.08 15.44 16.44
C PRO A 433 7.90 14.51 17.37
N PRO A 434 8.42 13.37 16.89
CA PRO A 434 9.20 12.45 17.74
C PRO A 434 10.41 13.07 18.44
N ILE A 435 11.08 14.04 17.81
CA ILE A 435 12.24 14.73 18.39
C ILE A 435 11.83 15.48 19.65
N LEU A 436 10.73 16.23 19.59
CA LEU A 436 10.19 16.97 20.73
C LEU A 436 9.79 16.03 21.88
N VAL A 437 9.18 14.88 21.58
CA VAL A 437 8.85 13.88 22.61
C VAL A 437 10.11 13.34 23.29
N ARG A 438 11.19 13.13 22.53
CA ARG A 438 12.47 12.69 23.09
C ARG A 438 13.07 13.75 24.02
N GLU A 439 12.97 15.02 23.66
CA GLU A 439 13.48 16.14 24.46
C GLU A 439 12.71 16.29 25.78
N ILE A 440 11.38 16.25 25.72
CA ILE A 440 10.51 16.44 26.89
C ILE A 440 10.58 15.25 27.86
N ALA A 441 10.63 14.02 27.34
CA ALA A 441 10.37 12.81 28.13
C ALA A 441 11.46 11.75 28.03
N SER A 442 12.71 12.16 27.84
CA SER A 442 13.87 11.25 27.66
C SER A 442 13.99 10.22 28.78
N ASP A 443 13.95 10.70 30.03
CA ASP A 443 14.20 9.88 31.22
C ASP A 443 13.05 8.90 31.48
N GLU A 444 11.80 9.37 31.42
CA GLU A 444 10.58 8.58 31.65
C GLU A 444 10.41 7.46 30.63
N LEU A 445 10.79 7.72 29.36
CA LEU A 445 10.74 6.75 28.28
C LEU A 445 11.99 5.84 28.26
N GLY A 446 12.98 6.16 29.11
CA GLY A 446 14.20 5.41 29.31
C GLY A 446 15.09 5.42 28.07
N LEU A 447 15.26 6.55 27.38
CA LEU A 447 16.02 6.64 26.12
C LEU A 447 17.50 6.26 26.28
N GLU A 448 18.07 6.45 27.46
CA GLU A 448 19.46 6.09 27.80
C GLU A 448 19.65 4.59 28.10
N THR A 449 18.57 3.81 28.21
CA THR A 449 18.68 2.37 28.48
C THR A 449 19.25 1.65 27.27
N ASP A 450 20.44 1.05 27.40
CA ASP A 450 20.99 0.19 26.35
C ASP A 450 20.19 -1.12 26.24
N ASN A 451 19.82 -1.49 25.01
CA ASN A 451 19.13 -2.75 24.69
C ASN A 451 17.96 -3.09 25.63
N PRO A 452 16.93 -2.23 25.71
CA PRO A 452 15.79 -2.46 26.59
C PRO A 452 15.09 -3.78 26.25
N GLU A 453 14.55 -4.44 27.28
CA GLU A 453 13.76 -5.67 27.11
C GLU A 453 12.59 -5.43 26.15
N ARG A 454 12.32 -6.43 25.31
CA ARG A 454 11.23 -6.40 24.35
C ARG A 454 10.32 -7.59 24.55
N LEU A 455 9.04 -7.31 24.69
CA LEU A 455 7.97 -8.29 24.74
C LEU A 455 7.13 -8.08 23.48
N ASN A 456 6.99 -9.11 22.65
CA ASN A 456 6.30 -9.01 21.36
C ASN A 456 6.82 -7.81 20.54
N ASP A 457 8.16 -7.70 20.41
CA ASP A 457 8.91 -6.62 19.74
C ASP A 457 8.82 -5.20 20.36
N TRP A 458 7.81 -4.95 21.20
CA TRP A 458 7.61 -3.70 21.93
C TRP A 458 8.49 -3.61 23.17
N ILE A 459 8.94 -2.39 23.47
CA ILE A 459 9.39 -2.07 24.82
C ILE A 459 8.12 -1.64 25.58
N GLU A 460 7.79 -2.34 26.67
CA GLU A 460 6.55 -2.11 27.42
C GLU A 460 6.46 -0.67 27.94
N LEU A 461 5.24 -0.13 27.98
CA LEU A 461 4.88 1.13 28.61
C LEU A 461 3.89 0.86 29.75
N SER A 462 4.29 1.19 30.99
CA SER A 462 3.37 1.12 32.13
C SER A 462 2.43 2.33 32.17
N GLU A 463 1.28 2.18 32.83
CA GLU A 463 0.36 3.29 33.06
C GLU A 463 1.04 4.41 33.86
N GLU A 464 1.91 4.11 34.83
CA GLU A 464 2.63 5.18 35.54
C GLU A 464 3.59 5.95 34.63
N GLN A 465 4.25 5.28 33.68
CA GLN A 465 5.11 5.96 32.70
C GLN A 465 4.29 6.87 31.81
N ILE A 466 3.17 6.37 31.27
CA ILE A 466 2.28 7.20 30.43
C ILE A 466 1.82 8.43 31.20
N ALA A 467 1.44 8.29 32.47
CA ALA A 467 0.94 9.40 33.27
C ALA A 467 1.99 10.50 33.45
N LYS A 468 3.25 10.10 33.71
CA LYS A 468 4.37 11.04 33.86
C LYS A 468 4.68 11.77 32.56
N VAL A 469 4.73 11.05 31.43
CA VAL A 469 5.01 11.66 30.13
C VAL A 469 3.90 12.64 29.73
N LEU A 470 2.63 12.28 29.90
CA LEU A 470 1.52 13.19 29.63
C LEU A 470 1.58 14.45 30.49
N LYS A 471 2.01 14.32 31.75
CA LYS A 471 2.21 15.47 32.63
C LYS A 471 3.32 16.38 32.13
N LEU A 472 4.49 15.82 31.78
CA LEU A 472 5.61 16.60 31.24
C LEU A 472 5.22 17.33 29.96
N ILE A 473 4.51 16.66 29.04
CA ILE A 473 4.01 17.31 27.83
C ILE A 473 3.06 18.48 28.17
N ASN A 474 2.12 18.29 29.11
CA ASN A 474 1.24 19.39 29.53
C ASN A 474 1.99 20.56 30.20
N ASP A 475 3.07 20.28 30.93
CA ASP A 475 3.84 21.28 31.67
C ASP A 475 4.82 22.05 30.76
N GLU A 476 5.42 21.38 29.77
CA GLU A 476 6.53 21.89 28.96
C GLU A 476 6.13 22.29 27.53
N TYR A 477 5.16 21.62 26.93
CA TYR A 477 4.74 21.92 25.55
C TYR A 477 3.89 23.19 25.51
N LYS A 478 4.46 24.25 24.93
CA LYS A 478 3.76 25.50 24.63
C LYS A 478 3.64 25.62 23.12
N SER A 479 2.48 25.29 22.55
CA SER A 479 2.27 25.54 21.12
C SER A 479 2.19 27.05 20.88
N GLU A 480 2.81 27.55 19.81
CA GLU A 480 2.65 28.95 19.37
C GLU A 480 1.17 29.30 19.08
N ASP A 481 0.38 28.31 18.69
CA ASP A 481 -1.08 28.37 18.50
C ASP A 481 -1.88 28.11 19.79
N GLU A 482 -1.44 28.63 20.95
CA GLU A 482 -2.01 28.39 22.29
C GLU A 482 -3.54 28.58 22.33
N LYS A 483 -4.28 27.53 21.93
CA LYS A 483 -5.73 27.48 21.98
C LYS A 483 -6.07 27.04 23.40
N PRO A 484 -6.84 27.84 24.16
CA PRO A 484 -7.29 27.43 25.49
C PRO A 484 -7.91 26.02 25.43
N GLY A 485 -7.39 25.10 26.24
CA GLY A 485 -7.92 23.72 26.35
C GLY A 485 -7.21 22.65 25.53
N SER A 486 -5.94 22.81 25.16
CA SER A 486 -5.12 21.69 24.67
C SER A 486 -4.75 20.73 25.80
N GLU A 487 -4.97 19.44 25.62
CA GLU A 487 -4.57 18.39 26.57
C GLU A 487 -3.60 17.40 25.90
N ALA A 488 -2.55 17.00 26.61
CA ALA A 488 -1.65 15.93 26.16
C ALA A 488 -2.39 14.59 26.10
N VAL A 489 -2.14 13.84 25.03
CA VAL A 489 -2.73 12.52 24.81
C VAL A 489 -1.69 11.50 24.41
N TYR A 490 -1.97 10.24 24.74
CA TYR A 490 -1.27 9.10 24.17
C TYR A 490 -2.27 8.19 23.46
N ILE A 491 -1.96 7.81 22.24
CA ILE A 491 -2.76 6.88 21.43
C ILE A 491 -2.06 5.54 21.45
N ALA A 492 -2.77 4.45 21.76
CA ALA A 492 -2.27 3.08 21.62
C ALA A 492 -3.41 2.06 21.73
N GLY A 493 -3.30 0.94 21.01
CA GLY A 493 -4.17 -0.23 21.19
C GLY A 493 -5.68 0.05 21.06
N GLY A 494 -6.08 1.00 20.20
CA GLY A 494 -7.49 1.36 20.03
C GLY A 494 -8.04 2.35 21.05
N SER A 495 -7.20 2.86 21.94
CA SER A 495 -7.59 3.79 22.99
C SER A 495 -6.80 5.10 22.96
N LEU A 496 -7.44 6.16 23.43
CA LEU A 496 -6.85 7.44 23.77
C LEU A 496 -6.72 7.54 25.29
N PHE A 497 -5.52 7.82 25.76
CA PHE A 497 -5.15 7.99 27.16
C PHE A 497 -4.92 9.48 27.46
N VAL A 498 -5.58 9.97 28.51
CA VAL A 498 -5.46 11.35 29.03
C VAL A 498 -5.29 11.33 30.54
N LEU A 499 -4.79 12.43 31.11
CA LEU A 499 -4.79 12.65 32.55
C LEU A 499 -6.12 13.26 33.01
N ASN A 500 -6.71 12.72 34.08
CA ASN A 500 -7.81 13.37 34.77
C ASN A 500 -7.31 14.48 35.72
N ASN A 501 -8.24 15.21 36.35
CA ASN A 501 -7.92 16.28 37.31
C ASN A 501 -7.12 15.83 38.55
N LYS A 502 -6.99 14.52 38.80
CA LYS A 502 -6.20 13.94 39.88
C LYS A 502 -4.81 13.47 39.42
N GLY A 503 -4.50 13.58 38.13
CA GLY A 503 -3.25 13.08 37.55
C GLY A 503 -3.25 11.57 37.30
N GLU A 504 -4.40 10.92 37.29
CA GLU A 504 -4.54 9.49 36.94
C GLU A 504 -4.90 9.35 35.46
N ILE A 505 -4.50 8.25 34.84
CA ILE A 505 -4.85 7.95 33.45
C ILE A 505 -6.33 7.57 33.34
N VAL A 506 -6.98 8.12 32.32
CA VAL A 506 -8.27 7.67 31.83
C VAL A 506 -8.11 7.27 30.37
N SER A 507 -8.62 6.07 30.05
CA SER A 507 -8.65 5.53 28.70
C SER A 507 -10.06 5.65 28.12
N THR A 508 -10.16 6.11 26.87
CA THR A 508 -11.43 6.24 26.14
C THR A 508 -11.27 5.81 24.68
N ALA A 509 -12.35 5.35 24.06
CA ALA A 509 -12.36 5.13 22.61
C ALA A 509 -12.33 6.48 21.88
N HIS A 510 -11.54 6.57 20.81
CA HIS A 510 -11.42 7.79 20.02
C HIS A 510 -11.07 7.46 18.57
N GLU A 511 -11.52 8.28 17.61
CA GLU A 511 -11.29 8.05 16.17
C GLU A 511 -9.80 7.98 15.82
N ALA A 512 -8.98 8.83 16.44
CA ALA A 512 -7.52 8.84 16.26
C ALA A 512 -6.81 7.54 16.70
N ALA A 513 -7.47 6.72 17.53
CA ALA A 513 -6.95 5.43 17.97
C ALA A 513 -7.43 4.27 17.09
N GLU A 514 -8.36 4.52 16.16
CA GLU A 514 -8.77 3.50 15.20
C GLU A 514 -7.58 3.04 14.34
N PRO A 515 -7.50 1.74 14.02
CA PRO A 515 -6.41 1.24 13.20
C PRO A 515 -6.52 1.74 11.76
N TYR A 516 -5.37 2.11 11.20
CA TYR A 516 -5.26 2.46 9.80
C TYR A 516 -5.29 1.18 8.96
N LYS A 517 -6.17 1.13 7.95
CA LYS A 517 -6.45 -0.06 7.14
C LYS A 517 -6.29 0.26 5.66
N TRP A 518 -5.69 -0.63 4.89
CA TRP A 518 -5.65 -0.53 3.44
C TRP A 518 -5.94 -1.87 2.77
N PRO A 519 -6.66 -1.87 1.64
CA PRO A 519 -7.18 -3.09 1.04
C PRO A 519 -6.09 -3.92 0.36
N ILE A 520 -6.31 -5.24 0.35
CA ILE A 520 -5.49 -6.25 -0.33
C ILE A 520 -6.20 -6.65 -1.63
N ALA A 521 -5.45 -6.65 -2.73
CA ALA A 521 -5.91 -7.10 -4.04
C ALA A 521 -4.83 -7.92 -4.78
N HIS A 522 -3.93 -8.54 -4.01
CA HIS A 522 -2.82 -9.37 -4.48
C HIS A 522 -2.91 -10.77 -3.87
N ASP A 523 -1.97 -11.63 -4.24
CA ASP A 523 -1.95 -13.05 -3.88
C ASP A 523 -3.28 -13.70 -4.25
N VAL A 524 -3.74 -13.38 -5.47
CA VAL A 524 -5.05 -13.79 -5.95
C VAL A 524 -5.04 -15.28 -6.21
N ARG A 525 -5.98 -15.96 -5.56
CA ARG A 525 -6.22 -17.39 -5.58
C ARG A 525 -7.08 -17.78 -6.78
N PRO A 526 -6.82 -18.95 -7.41
CA PRO A 526 -7.70 -19.49 -8.43
C PRO A 526 -9.09 -19.83 -7.87
N ALA A 527 -10.09 -19.97 -8.75
CA ALA A 527 -11.47 -20.26 -8.36
C ALA A 527 -11.66 -21.54 -7.52
N SER A 528 -10.79 -22.53 -7.68
CA SER A 528 -10.81 -23.77 -6.89
C SER A 528 -10.34 -23.59 -5.45
N GLN A 529 -9.69 -22.46 -5.13
CA GLN A 529 -9.15 -22.13 -3.81
C GLN A 529 -9.85 -20.90 -3.19
N SER A 530 -10.92 -20.40 -3.82
CA SER A 530 -11.69 -19.28 -3.29
C SER A 530 -12.55 -19.71 -2.09
N LEU A 531 -12.90 -18.77 -1.22
CA LEU A 531 -13.86 -19.04 -0.16
C LEU A 531 -15.23 -19.39 -0.75
N GLY A 532 -15.89 -20.41 -0.21
CA GLY A 532 -17.17 -20.89 -0.72
C GLY A 532 -17.05 -21.73 -2.00
N SER A 533 -15.83 -22.04 -2.45
CA SER A 533 -15.60 -22.87 -3.63
C SER A 533 -16.29 -24.24 -3.51
N ASN A 534 -16.73 -24.79 -4.64
CA ASN A 534 -17.48 -26.05 -4.73
C ASN A 534 -18.75 -26.11 -3.85
N GLY A 535 -19.34 -24.95 -3.53
CA GLY A 535 -20.53 -24.86 -2.69
C GLY A 535 -20.27 -25.05 -1.20
N ASN A 536 -19.02 -24.91 -0.76
CA ASN A 536 -18.65 -25.01 0.65
C ASN A 536 -19.03 -23.75 1.45
N CYS A 537 -20.33 -23.57 1.70
CA CYS A 537 -20.84 -22.44 2.48
C CYS A 537 -20.27 -22.38 3.91
N ALA A 538 -19.73 -23.49 4.43
CA ALA A 538 -19.20 -23.56 5.79
C ALA A 538 -17.97 -22.68 5.99
N ASP A 539 -17.20 -22.39 4.94
CA ASP A 539 -16.02 -21.50 5.00
C ASP A 539 -16.35 -20.16 5.67
N CYS A 540 -17.56 -19.64 5.45
CA CYS A 540 -18.02 -18.36 5.97
C CYS A 540 -19.20 -18.49 6.96
N HIS A 541 -20.01 -19.55 6.89
CA HIS A 541 -21.25 -19.66 7.66
C HIS A 541 -21.25 -20.75 8.73
N SER A 542 -20.13 -21.42 8.99
CA SER A 542 -20.01 -22.26 10.18
C SER A 542 -19.95 -21.41 11.46
N GLN A 543 -20.28 -22.00 12.60
CA GLN A 543 -20.29 -21.31 13.90
C GLN A 543 -18.90 -20.89 14.38
N ASP A 544 -17.88 -21.51 13.81
CA ASP A 544 -16.45 -21.32 14.08
C ASP A 544 -15.72 -20.73 12.86
N SER A 545 -16.47 -20.20 11.88
CA SER A 545 -15.88 -19.68 10.64
C SER A 545 -14.88 -18.56 10.94
N PRO A 546 -13.60 -18.74 10.56
CA PRO A 546 -12.59 -17.70 10.71
C PRO A 546 -12.90 -16.39 9.98
N PHE A 547 -13.69 -16.45 8.90
CA PHE A 547 -14.05 -15.27 8.11
C PHE A 547 -14.94 -14.30 8.90
N ILE A 548 -15.86 -14.81 9.71
CA ILE A 548 -16.80 -13.99 10.50
C ILE A 548 -16.34 -13.87 11.96
N PHE A 549 -15.94 -14.99 12.55
CA PHE A 549 -15.69 -15.11 14.00
C PHE A 549 -14.20 -15.17 14.35
N GLY A 550 -13.32 -14.91 13.38
CA GLY A 550 -11.89 -14.80 13.64
C GLY A 550 -11.55 -13.64 14.59
N ASN A 551 -10.40 -13.73 15.23
CA ASN A 551 -9.89 -12.71 16.15
C ASN A 551 -8.80 -11.88 15.47
N VAL A 552 -8.93 -10.56 15.60
CA VAL A 552 -7.96 -9.57 15.12
C VAL A 552 -7.12 -9.11 16.29
N GLU A 553 -5.81 -9.21 16.17
CA GLU A 553 -4.87 -8.79 17.19
C GLU A 553 -4.93 -7.27 17.45
N ILE A 554 -4.91 -6.87 18.73
CA ILE A 554 -4.64 -5.49 19.17
C ILE A 554 -3.12 -5.36 19.39
N ASP A 555 -2.45 -4.64 18.50
CA ASP A 555 -1.01 -4.35 18.61
C ASP A 555 -0.80 -3.10 19.48
N THR A 556 -0.10 -3.24 20.59
CA THR A 556 0.07 -2.15 21.58
C THR A 556 1.34 -2.34 22.41
N PRO A 557 2.02 -1.25 22.80
CA PRO A 557 3.10 -1.28 23.79
C PRO A 557 2.62 -1.42 25.25
N ILE A 558 1.31 -1.42 25.50
CA ILE A 558 0.74 -1.51 26.86
C ILE A 558 0.39 -2.97 27.13
N LYS A 559 1.11 -3.60 28.08
CA LYS A 559 1.03 -5.05 28.35
C LYS A 559 1.21 -5.89 27.07
N PRO A 560 2.28 -5.68 26.29
CA PRO A 560 2.48 -6.31 24.98
C PRO A 560 2.66 -7.84 25.06
N GLY A 561 2.93 -8.38 26.25
CA GLY A 561 2.98 -9.82 26.53
C GLY A 561 1.61 -10.48 26.76
N GLU A 562 0.54 -9.69 26.96
CA GLU A 562 -0.83 -10.19 27.10
C GLU A 562 -1.50 -10.23 25.72
N GLU A 563 -2.15 -11.36 25.40
CA GLU A 563 -2.88 -11.49 24.14
C GLU A 563 -4.19 -10.70 24.21
N GLN A 564 -4.28 -9.65 23.37
CA GLN A 564 -5.45 -8.78 23.26
C GLN A 564 -6.01 -8.87 21.84
N THR A 565 -7.32 -9.07 21.71
CA THR A 565 -7.97 -9.24 20.40
C THR A 565 -9.36 -8.59 20.34
N LEU A 566 -9.78 -8.21 19.14
CA LEU A 566 -11.15 -7.81 18.80
C LEU A 566 -11.75 -8.79 17.81
N SER A 567 -13.09 -8.88 17.79
CA SER A 567 -13.78 -9.74 16.83
C SER A 567 -13.68 -9.18 15.41
N MET A 568 -13.45 -10.04 14.42
CA MET A 568 -13.50 -9.69 12.99
C MET A 568 -14.84 -9.01 12.61
N THR A 569 -15.93 -9.34 13.29
CA THR A 569 -17.25 -8.74 13.08
C THR A 569 -17.27 -7.21 13.27
N GLU A 570 -16.47 -6.68 14.20
CA GLU A 570 -16.37 -5.24 14.46
C GLU A 570 -15.80 -4.50 13.24
N PHE A 571 -14.77 -5.07 12.60
CA PHE A 571 -14.14 -4.50 11.41
C PHE A 571 -15.03 -4.63 10.17
N GLY A 572 -15.76 -5.74 10.06
CA GLY A 572 -16.71 -5.98 8.98
C GLY A 572 -18.00 -5.14 9.10
N GLY A 573 -18.25 -4.51 10.25
CA GLY A 573 -19.50 -3.83 10.54
C GLY A 573 -20.69 -4.80 10.56
N LEU A 574 -20.47 -5.99 11.12
CA LEU A 574 -21.43 -7.10 11.17
C LEU A 574 -22.03 -7.22 12.56
N ASP A 575 -23.31 -7.56 12.67
CA ASP A 575 -23.95 -7.90 13.95
C ASP A 575 -23.62 -9.36 14.33
N PRO A 576 -22.83 -9.59 15.40
CA PRO A 576 -22.43 -10.93 15.80
C PRO A 576 -23.62 -11.85 16.10
N SER A 577 -24.68 -11.30 16.70
CA SER A 577 -25.86 -12.07 17.12
C SER A 577 -26.66 -12.57 15.91
N TYR A 578 -26.80 -11.72 14.89
CA TYR A 578 -27.42 -12.08 13.63
C TYR A 578 -26.64 -13.21 12.93
N TYR A 579 -25.32 -13.05 12.78
CA TYR A 579 -24.51 -14.05 12.08
C TYR A 579 -24.38 -15.36 12.86
N GLN A 580 -24.34 -15.33 14.18
CA GLN A 580 -24.36 -16.53 15.01
C GLN A 580 -25.70 -17.28 14.88
N SER A 581 -26.82 -16.55 14.91
CA SER A 581 -28.15 -17.12 14.67
C SER A 581 -28.26 -17.74 13.27
N PHE A 582 -27.70 -17.05 12.27
CA PHE A 582 -27.66 -17.57 10.90
C PHE A 582 -26.79 -18.82 10.78
N ALA A 583 -25.59 -18.82 11.37
CA ALA A 583 -24.71 -19.99 11.41
C ALA A 583 -25.38 -21.19 12.10
N PHE A 584 -26.19 -20.95 13.13
CA PHE A 584 -27.00 -21.99 13.77
C PHE A 584 -27.97 -22.66 12.80
N THR A 585 -28.56 -21.93 11.85
CA THR A 585 -29.45 -22.53 10.82
C THR A 585 -28.72 -23.53 9.92
N PHE A 586 -27.41 -23.36 9.68
CA PHE A 586 -26.61 -24.30 8.89
C PHE A 586 -26.44 -25.65 9.59
N LEU A 587 -26.43 -25.68 10.93
CA LEU A 587 -26.39 -26.92 11.71
C LEU A 587 -27.64 -27.79 11.47
N PHE A 588 -28.82 -27.17 11.29
CA PHE A 588 -30.09 -27.87 11.04
C PHE A 588 -30.35 -28.14 9.55
N ARG A 589 -29.51 -27.64 8.64
CA ARG A 589 -29.69 -27.82 7.20
C ARG A 589 -29.78 -29.29 6.78
N PRO A 590 -28.98 -30.23 7.31
CA PRO A 590 -29.15 -31.66 7.00
C PRO A 590 -30.52 -32.20 7.41
N TRP A 591 -31.00 -31.83 8.61
CA TRP A 591 -32.33 -32.21 9.11
C TRP A 591 -33.46 -31.66 8.25
N MET A 592 -33.37 -30.39 7.85
CA MET A 592 -34.33 -29.79 6.94
C MET A 592 -34.38 -30.49 5.57
N LYS A 593 -33.22 -30.88 5.02
CA LYS A 593 -33.18 -31.67 3.78
C LYS A 593 -33.90 -33.01 3.95
N VAL A 594 -33.66 -33.71 5.07
CA VAL A 594 -34.33 -34.98 5.37
C VAL A 594 -35.85 -34.79 5.48
N ILE A 595 -36.31 -33.76 6.21
CA ILE A 595 -37.73 -33.46 6.36
C ILE A 595 -38.38 -33.16 5.00
N VAL A 596 -37.74 -32.35 4.16
CA VAL A 596 -38.25 -32.01 2.81
C VAL A 596 -38.29 -33.23 1.90
N ILE A 597 -37.29 -34.11 1.96
CA ILE A 597 -37.28 -35.37 1.19
C ILE A 597 -38.41 -36.28 1.64
N ILE A 598 -38.61 -36.45 2.96
CA ILE A 598 -39.72 -37.24 3.52
C ILE A 598 -41.07 -36.66 3.08
N ALA A 599 -41.24 -35.34 3.19
CA ALA A 599 -42.46 -34.66 2.77
C ALA A 599 -42.72 -34.85 1.26
N SER A 600 -41.69 -34.72 0.43
CA SER A 600 -41.79 -34.91 -1.03
C SER A 600 -42.12 -36.35 -1.39
N ALA A 601 -41.54 -37.33 -0.69
CA ALA A 601 -41.84 -38.75 -0.88
C ALA A 601 -43.29 -39.08 -0.48
N LEU A 602 -43.79 -38.50 0.62
CA LEU A 602 -45.19 -38.64 1.05
C LEU A 602 -46.15 -38.03 0.04
N ILE A 603 -45.87 -36.82 -0.46
CA ILE A 603 -46.65 -36.18 -1.53
C ILE A 603 -46.64 -37.05 -2.79
N GLY A 604 -45.48 -37.57 -3.18
CA GLY A 604 -45.32 -38.48 -4.31
C GLY A 604 -46.15 -39.75 -4.18
N LEU A 605 -46.18 -40.37 -2.99
CA LEU A 605 -47.01 -41.54 -2.69
C LEU A 605 -48.51 -41.23 -2.78
N VAL A 606 -48.93 -40.07 -2.27
CA VAL A 606 -50.33 -39.63 -2.37
C VAL A 606 -50.72 -39.42 -3.83
N LEU A 607 -49.89 -38.72 -4.62
CA LEU A 607 -50.12 -38.51 -6.04
C LEU A 607 -50.16 -39.83 -6.82
N LEU A 608 -49.27 -40.77 -6.51
CA LEU A 608 -49.26 -42.12 -7.09
C LEU A 608 -50.56 -42.88 -6.76
N LEU A 609 -51.02 -42.83 -5.52
CA LEU A 609 -52.30 -43.44 -5.12
C LEU A 609 -53.48 -42.86 -5.89
N PHE A 610 -53.53 -41.53 -6.08
CA PHE A 610 -54.58 -40.89 -6.87
C PHE A 610 -54.49 -41.28 -8.35
N ALA A 611 -53.28 -41.35 -8.93
CA ALA A 611 -53.07 -41.79 -10.30
C ALA A 611 -53.55 -43.24 -10.50
N LEU A 612 -53.17 -44.15 -9.59
CA LEU A 612 -53.61 -45.56 -9.62
C LEU A 612 -55.13 -45.69 -9.47
N LYS A 613 -55.77 -44.92 -8.59
CA LYS A 613 -57.24 -44.88 -8.49
C LYS A 613 -57.89 -44.35 -9.76
N GLY A 614 -57.28 -43.35 -10.41
CA GLY A 614 -57.73 -42.84 -11.71
C GLY A 614 -57.68 -43.92 -12.79
N ILE A 615 -56.56 -44.64 -12.88
CA ILE A 615 -56.37 -45.76 -13.81
C ILE A 615 -57.38 -46.88 -13.54
N ASP A 616 -57.55 -47.31 -12.28
CA ASP A 616 -58.55 -48.33 -11.90
C ASP A 616 -59.97 -47.93 -12.35
N ARG A 617 -60.32 -46.64 -12.22
CA ARG A 617 -61.62 -46.15 -12.67
C ARG A 617 -61.76 -46.13 -14.19
N ILE A 618 -60.70 -45.78 -14.93
CA ILE A 618 -60.68 -45.85 -16.40
C ILE A 618 -60.83 -47.32 -16.85
N VAL A 619 -60.07 -48.24 -16.26
CA VAL A 619 -60.13 -49.68 -16.55
C VAL A 619 -61.53 -50.25 -16.27
N LYS A 620 -62.12 -49.92 -15.11
CA LYS A 620 -63.49 -50.35 -14.77
C LYS A 620 -64.56 -49.76 -15.70
N THR A 621 -64.36 -48.56 -16.21
CA THR A 621 -65.28 -47.92 -17.17
C THR A 621 -65.15 -48.53 -18.55
N ALA A 622 -63.92 -48.81 -19.01
CA ALA A 622 -63.65 -49.50 -20.27
C ALA A 622 -64.13 -50.97 -20.24
N GLY A 623 -64.03 -51.65 -19.10
CA GLY A 623 -64.50 -53.02 -18.91
C GLY A 623 -66.02 -53.17 -18.81
N LYS A 624 -66.78 -52.09 -18.56
CA LYS A 624 -68.26 -52.09 -18.59
C LYS A 624 -68.86 -51.89 -19.99
N ASN A 625 -68.02 -51.59 -20.98
CA ASN A 625 -68.41 -51.43 -22.39
C ASN A 625 -68.07 -52.68 -23.24
N LYS A 626 -67.88 -53.83 -22.59
CA LYS A 626 -67.96 -55.17 -23.16
C LYS A 626 -69.06 -55.91 -22.41
#